data_AF-A0A813JST2-F1
#
_entry.id   AF-A0A813JST2-F1
#
_cell.length_a   1.000
_cell.length_b   1.000
_cell.length_c   1.000
_cell.angle_alpha   90.00
_cell.angle_beta   90.00
_cell.angle_gamma   90.00
#
_symmetry.space_group_name_H-M   'P 1'
#
loop_
_entity.id
_entity.type
_entity.pdbx_description
1 polymer ?
#
loop_
_entity_poly.entity_id
_entity_poly.type
_entity_poly.pdbx_seq_one_letter_code
_entity_poly.pdbx_strand_id
1 'polypeptide(L)'
;AAAGQSQLMRMYEDLFGTVGVQVAQLLLSQSDFLEKERWSNVKSTIYECLKLGVVPIINENDSTNTAGIRFGDNDNLAALTAVQLEADGLFLFTDVDNLFTAESRRASHR
;
A
#
# COMPACT_ATOMS: atom_id res chain seq x y z
N ALA A 1 1.45 12.28 -9.71
CA ALA A 1 1.07 10.91 -9.35
C ALA A 1 0.84 10.01 -10.57
N ALA A 2 -0.22 10.23 -11.37
CA ALA A 2 -0.69 9.28 -12.40
C ALA A 2 0.39 8.74 -13.38
N ALA A 3 1.26 9.59 -13.92
CA ALA A 3 2.34 9.16 -14.82
C ALA A 3 3.46 8.34 -14.13
N GLY A 4 3.65 8.52 -12.83
CA GLY A 4 4.58 7.71 -12.02
C GLY A 4 3.97 6.37 -11.62
N GLN A 5 2.65 6.33 -11.43
CA GLN A 5 1.93 5.12 -11.05
C GLN A 5 2.01 4.03 -12.14
N SER A 6 1.88 4.39 -13.41
CA SER A 6 2.01 3.43 -14.52
C SER A 6 3.43 2.86 -14.63
N GLN A 7 4.45 3.67 -14.36
CA GLN A 7 5.84 3.22 -14.32
C GLN A 7 6.09 2.30 -13.12
N LEU A 8 5.55 2.62 -11.95
CA LEU A 8 5.63 1.78 -10.75
C LEU A 8 5.04 0.38 -11.02
N MET A 9 3.84 0.32 -11.60
CA MET A 9 3.21 -0.95 -11.91
C MET A 9 4.01 -1.78 -12.91
N ARG A 10 4.54 -1.16 -13.97
CA ARG A 10 5.40 -1.84 -14.93
C ARG A 10 6.63 -2.46 -14.26
N MET A 11 7.28 -1.74 -13.34
CA MET A 11 8.43 -2.29 -12.61
C MET A 11 8.03 -3.51 -11.75
N TYR A 12 6.87 -3.45 -11.08
CA TYR A 12 6.37 -4.60 -10.32
C TYR A 12 6.04 -5.79 -11.23
N GLU A 13 5.38 -5.55 -12.37
CA GLU A 13 5.07 -6.58 -13.38
C GLU A 13 6.35 -7.25 -13.90
N ASP A 14 7.35 -6.45 -14.26
CA ASP A 14 8.63 -6.96 -14.78
C ASP A 14 9.35 -7.80 -13.70
N LEU A 15 9.44 -7.31 -12.46
CA LEU A 15 10.14 -7.98 -11.37
C LEU A 15 9.44 -9.27 -10.91
N PHE A 16 8.13 -9.23 -10.63
CA PHE A 16 7.36 -10.41 -10.24
C PHE A 16 7.25 -11.41 -11.41
N GLY A 17 7.19 -10.92 -12.65
CA GLY A 17 7.21 -11.74 -13.86
C GLY A 17 8.46 -12.61 -13.97
N THR A 18 9.62 -12.15 -13.47
CA THR A 18 10.86 -12.97 -13.45
C THR A 18 10.74 -14.25 -12.63
N VAL A 19 9.82 -14.29 -11.66
CA VAL A 19 9.55 -15.46 -10.81
C VAL A 19 8.19 -16.10 -11.13
N GLY A 20 7.55 -15.72 -12.24
CA GLY A 20 6.30 -16.31 -12.71
C GLY A 20 5.07 -15.90 -11.90
N VAL A 21 5.14 -14.79 -11.16
CA VAL A 21 4.03 -14.28 -10.35
C VAL A 21 3.41 -13.07 -11.05
N GLN A 22 2.09 -13.02 -11.11
CA GLN A 22 1.36 -11.88 -11.66
C GLN A 22 1.04 -10.87 -10.55
N VAL A 23 0.89 -9.60 -10.91
CA VAL A 23 0.48 -8.54 -10.00
C VAL A 23 -0.82 -7.90 -10.46
N ALA A 24 -1.60 -7.36 -9.52
CA ALA A 24 -2.81 -6.60 -9.81
C ALA A 24 -2.78 -5.26 -9.08
N GLN A 25 -3.06 -4.17 -9.80
CA GLN A 25 -3.10 -2.85 -9.21
C GLN A 25 -4.44 -2.58 -8.52
N LEU A 26 -4.39 -2.07 -7.29
CA LEU A 26 -5.54 -1.48 -6.60
C LEU A 26 -5.19 -0.06 -6.15
N LEU A 27 -6.04 0.91 -6.50
CA LEU A 27 -5.91 2.30 -6.07
C LEU A 27 -7.04 2.62 -5.09
N LEU A 28 -6.69 2.92 -3.85
CA LEU A 28 -7.64 3.13 -2.76
C LEU A 28 -7.58 4.56 -2.23
N SER A 29 -8.71 5.08 -1.79
CA SER A 29 -8.85 6.35 -1.07
C SER A 29 -9.30 6.10 0.36
N GLN A 30 -9.11 7.06 1.27
CA GLN A 30 -9.64 6.95 2.63
C GLN A 30 -11.16 6.70 2.65
N SER A 31 -11.90 7.25 1.68
CA SER A 31 -13.35 7.07 1.58
C SER A 31 -13.77 5.62 1.34
N ASP A 32 -12.90 4.80 0.74
CA ASP A 32 -13.18 3.39 0.51
C ASP A 32 -13.24 2.58 1.81
N PHE A 33 -12.61 3.07 2.88
CA PHE A 33 -12.65 2.46 4.21
C PHE A 33 -13.83 2.95 5.07
N LEU A 34 -14.46 4.07 4.71
CA LEU A 34 -15.57 4.66 5.46
C LEU A 34 -16.92 4.04 5.09
N GLU A 35 -17.06 3.56 3.85
CA GLU A 35 -18.29 2.95 3.34
C GLU A 35 -18.16 1.42 3.33
N LYS A 36 -19.00 0.74 4.13
CA LYS A 36 -18.96 -0.73 4.29
C LYS A 36 -19.04 -1.48 2.96
N GLU A 37 -19.86 -1.00 2.03
CA GLU A 37 -20.03 -1.62 0.70
C GLU A 37 -18.77 -1.48 -0.16
N ARG A 38 -18.15 -0.30 -0.18
CA ARG A 38 -16.90 -0.07 -0.94
C ARG A 38 -15.79 -0.96 -0.44
N TRP A 39 -15.58 -0.97 0.88
CA TRP A 39 -14.57 -1.84 1.46
C TRP A 39 -14.87 -3.32 1.20
N SER A 40 -16.13 -3.76 1.27
CA SER A 40 -16.51 -5.15 0.94
C SER A 40 -16.10 -5.53 -0.48
N ASN A 41 -16.26 -4.62 -1.44
CA ASN A 41 -15.83 -4.84 -2.83
C ASN A 41 -14.31 -4.90 -2.96
N VAL A 42 -13.58 -4.02 -2.25
CA VAL A 42 -12.12 -4.03 -2.20
C VAL A 42 -11.60 -5.34 -1.59
N LYS A 43 -12.13 -5.74 -0.43
CA LYS A 43 -11.79 -7.01 0.27
C LYS A 43 -12.03 -8.20 -0.66
N SER A 44 -13.17 -8.24 -1.36
CA SER A 44 -13.47 -9.31 -2.32
C SER A 44 -12.45 -9.35 -3.45
N THR A 45 -12.09 -8.20 -4.03
CA THR A 45 -11.09 -8.10 -5.10
C THR A 45 -9.73 -8.61 -4.66
N ILE A 46 -9.27 -8.19 -3.47
CA ILE A 46 -8.00 -8.65 -2.88
C ILE A 46 -8.00 -10.17 -2.72
N TYR A 47 -9.07 -10.75 -2.17
CA TYR A 47 -9.16 -12.19 -1.98
C TYR A 47 -9.18 -12.97 -3.30
N GLU A 48 -9.88 -12.49 -4.32
CA GLU A 48 -9.87 -13.14 -5.63
C GLU A 48 -8.50 -13.08 -6.30
N CYS A 49 -7.77 -11.95 -6.21
CA CYS A 49 -6.38 -11.88 -6.66
C CYS A 49 -5.52 -12.94 -5.98
N LEU A 50 -5.57 -13.03 -4.64
CA LEU A 50 -4.78 -13.98 -3.88
C LEU A 50 -5.14 -15.44 -4.22
N LYS A 51 -6.44 -15.76 -4.39
CA LYS A 51 -6.90 -17.10 -4.81
C LYS A 51 -6.34 -17.50 -6.18
N LEU A 52 -6.15 -16.54 -7.07
CA LEU A 52 -5.58 -16.76 -8.40
C LEU A 52 -4.04 -16.77 -8.41
N GLY A 53 -3.39 -16.61 -7.27
CA GLY A 53 -1.93 -16.49 -7.18
C GLY A 53 -1.40 -15.14 -7.68
N VAL A 54 -2.27 -14.13 -7.76
CA VAL A 54 -1.92 -12.76 -8.17
C VAL A 54 -1.65 -11.93 -6.93
N VAL A 55 -0.53 -11.20 -6.91
CA VAL A 55 -0.14 -10.33 -5.79
C VAL A 55 -0.78 -8.94 -5.95
N PRO A 56 -1.65 -8.51 -5.02
CA PRO A 56 -2.22 -7.17 -5.05
C PRO A 56 -1.16 -6.12 -4.70
N ILE A 57 -1.01 -5.12 -5.57
CA ILE A 57 -0.18 -3.92 -5.33
C ILE A 57 -1.13 -2.76 -5.07
N ILE A 58 -1.24 -2.39 -3.79
CA ILE A 58 -2.16 -1.36 -3.30
C ILE A 58 -1.39 -0.04 -3.19
N ASN A 59 -1.95 1.04 -3.73
CA ASN A 59 -1.45 2.39 -3.51
C ASN A 59 -2.62 3.37 -3.31
N GLU A 60 -2.32 4.56 -2.81
CA GLU A 60 -3.32 5.61 -2.70
C GLU A 60 -3.78 6.12 -4.08
N ASN A 61 -5.08 6.41 -4.19
CA ASN A 61 -5.65 7.10 -5.34
C ASN A 61 -5.52 8.62 -5.22
N ASP A 62 -4.31 9.11 -5.50
CA ASP A 62 -3.96 10.54 -5.51
C ASP A 62 -4.84 11.39 -6.44
N SER A 63 -5.48 10.80 -7.45
CA SER A 63 -6.29 11.55 -8.42
C SER A 63 -7.63 12.04 -7.87
N THR A 64 -8.12 11.38 -6.82
CA THR A 64 -9.37 11.72 -6.14
C THR A 64 -9.14 12.36 -4.77
N ASN A 65 -7.89 12.37 -4.28
CA ASN A 65 -7.55 12.99 -3.01
C ASN A 65 -7.40 14.52 -3.19
N THR A 66 -8.39 15.27 -2.68
CA THR A 66 -8.43 16.74 -2.75
C THR A 66 -7.65 17.41 -1.62
N ALA A 67 -7.17 16.66 -0.63
CA ALA A 67 -6.27 17.15 0.41
C ALA A 67 -4.83 17.00 -0.09
N GLY A 68 -4.13 18.12 -0.33
CA GLY A 68 -2.78 18.12 -0.92
C GLY A 68 -1.82 17.12 -0.28
N ILE A 69 -1.06 16.43 -1.13
CA ILE A 69 -0.02 15.42 -0.88
C ILE A 69 0.40 15.34 0.60
N ARG A 70 -0.21 14.41 1.34
CA ARG A 70 0.12 14.15 2.74
C ARG A 70 1.18 13.06 2.80
N PHE A 71 2.38 13.43 3.23
CA PHE A 71 3.40 12.46 3.64
C PHE A 71 2.83 11.61 4.79
N GLY A 72 2.87 10.27 4.67
CA GLY A 72 2.42 9.32 5.70
C GLY A 72 1.07 8.62 5.43
N ASP A 73 0.42 8.87 4.30
CA ASP A 73 -0.90 8.25 4.02
C ASP A 73 -0.79 6.75 3.73
N ASN A 74 0.31 6.26 3.16
CA ASN A 74 0.47 4.83 2.89
C ASN A 74 0.69 3.97 4.14
N ASP A 75 1.23 4.52 5.24
CA ASP A 75 1.33 3.80 6.52
C ASP A 75 -0.06 3.56 7.11
N ASN A 76 -0.91 4.59 7.09
CA ASN A 76 -2.31 4.49 7.50
C ASN A 76 -3.10 3.57 6.56
N LEU A 77 -2.90 3.69 5.25
CA LEU A 77 -3.53 2.83 4.26
C LEU A 77 -3.17 1.36 4.51
N ALA A 78 -1.89 1.06 4.76
CA ALA A 78 -1.42 -0.29 5.05
C ALA A 78 -2.00 -0.81 6.38
N ALA A 79 -2.03 0.02 7.42
CA ALA A 79 -2.62 -0.34 8.72
C ALA A 79 -4.12 -0.63 8.61
N LEU A 80 -4.89 0.25 7.95
CA LEU A 80 -6.33 0.05 7.73
C LEU A 80 -6.59 -1.19 6.90
N THR A 81 -5.82 -1.40 5.83
CA THR A 81 -5.92 -2.59 4.99
C THR A 81 -5.65 -3.86 5.80
N ALA A 82 -4.58 -3.89 6.60
CA ALA A 82 -4.24 -5.04 7.43
C ALA A 82 -5.33 -5.38 8.45
N VAL A 83 -5.86 -4.36 9.16
CA VAL A 83 -6.97 -4.54 10.11
C VAL A 83 -8.18 -5.13 9.43
N GLN A 84 -8.55 -4.58 8.28
CA GLN A 84 -9.77 -4.95 7.58
C GLN A 84 -9.70 -6.32 6.88
N LEU A 85 -8.50 -6.72 6.47
CA LEU A 85 -8.22 -8.06 5.96
C LEU A 85 -8.02 -9.09 7.08
N GLU A 86 -7.95 -8.66 8.34
CA GLU A 86 -7.60 -9.50 9.49
C GLU A 86 -6.23 -10.18 9.28
N ALA A 87 -5.26 -9.42 8.76
CA ALA A 87 -3.93 -9.92 8.46
C ALA A 87 -3.19 -10.33 9.75
N ASP A 88 -2.46 -11.45 9.69
CA ASP A 88 -1.65 -11.93 10.82
C ASP A 88 -0.49 -10.98 11.18
N GLY A 89 -0.07 -10.14 10.23
CA GLY A 89 1.01 -9.19 10.43
C GLY A 89 1.04 -8.08 9.38
N LEU A 90 1.62 -6.95 9.77
CA LEU A 90 1.94 -5.82 8.91
C LEU A 90 3.44 -5.53 9.01
N PHE A 91 4.13 -5.56 7.87
CA PHE A 91 5.55 -5.26 7.77
C PHE A 91 5.73 -3.91 7.08
N LEU A 92 6.21 -2.92 7.83
CA LEU A 92 6.54 -1.58 7.31
C LEU A 92 8.05 -1.52 7.03
N PHE A 93 8.41 -1.37 5.76
CA PHE A 93 9.79 -1.19 5.33
C PHE A 93 10.11 0.30 5.29
N THR A 94 11.12 0.72 6.04
CA THR A 94 11.50 2.12 6.19
C THR A 94 13.03 2.27 6.18
N ASP A 95 13.50 3.46 5.85
CA ASP A 95 14.89 3.89 5.99
C ASP A 95 15.24 4.33 7.43
N VAL A 96 14.28 4.30 8.35
CA VAL A 96 14.50 4.48 9.79
C VAL A 96 14.99 3.16 10.39
N ASP A 97 16.15 3.20 11.06
CA ASP A 97 16.83 1.99 11.57
C ASP A 97 15.97 1.13 12.52
N ASN A 98 15.15 1.75 13.36
CA ASN A 98 14.31 1.08 14.35
C ASN A 98 13.41 2.09 15.09
N LEU A 99 12.44 1.55 15.85
CA LEU A 99 11.69 2.34 16.82
C LEU A 99 12.59 2.67 18.03
N PHE A 100 12.91 3.95 18.21
CA PHE A 100 13.70 4.41 19.35
C PHE A 100 12.79 4.62 20.58
N THR A 101 13.22 4.12 21.75
CA THR A 101 12.48 4.28 23.01
C THR A 101 12.63 5.67 23.65
N ALA A 102 13.52 6.51 23.09
CA ALA A 102 13.72 7.90 23.44
C ALA A 102 14.19 8.65 22.18
N GLU A 103 13.98 9.97 22.10
CA GLU A 103 14.48 10.76 20.97
C GLU A 103 15.99 10.52 20.79
N SER A 104 16.35 9.84 19.69
CA SER A 104 17.71 9.86 19.19
C SER A 104 17.93 11.27 18.66
N ARG A 105 18.61 12.14 19.44
CA ARG A 105 19.24 13.33 18.87
C ARG A 105 20.07 12.82 17.72
N ARG A 106 19.65 13.13 16.48
CA ARG A 106 20.42 12.83 15.28
C ARG A 106 21.87 13.18 15.57
N ALA A 107 22.70 12.16 15.79
CA ALA A 107 24.12 12.32 15.61
C ALA A 107 24.25 12.68 14.14
N SER A 108 24.72 13.90 13.91
CA SER A 108 25.06 14.44 12.61
C SER A 108 25.71 13.36 11.73
N HIS A 109 25.01 12.98 10.67
CA HIS A 109 25.65 12.37 9.52
C HIS A 109 25.69 13.40 8.40
N ARG A 110 26.93 13.58 7.97
CA ARG A 110 27.50 14.54 7.03
C ARG A 110 26.85 14.47 5.66
#